data_AF-A0AA36NJH6-F1
#
_entry.id   AF-A0AA36NJH6-F1
#
_cell.length_a   1.000
_cell.length_b   1.000
_cell.length_c   1.000
_cell.angle_alpha   90.00
_cell.angle_beta   90.00
_cell.angle_gamma   90.00
#
_symmetry.space_group_name_H-M   'P 1'
#
loop_
_entity.id
_entity.type
_entity.pdbx_description
1 polymer ?
#
loop_
_entity_poly.entity_id
_entity_poly.type
_entity_poly.pdbx_seq_one_letter_code
_entity_poly.pdbx_strand_id
1 'polypeptide(L)'
;MLRQPVAWAAFLVALTAAERVREVRHSVPPRELCREVLPFPDSCDKLKTGWYKVNETGLQLQDCTISAGTDVKVQLDQPLIVHGNLTVQGSVTFEGPGTAFQQACLQVTDGVTISGSMVMKNCSNAGDSPWPCKDPGDNKGCGGCLQATSLSMEEGLLELRDCHSQGLGAGAALRSLRQRAGEMRFTKCAAEMQSGGGLYVGDLAQAGGQMTFKNCGASGAGGGLFARSTSTNGAILFEGCTAGRGGGAHVTGHLRQGPAGRLQCHGCTAKGSGGGCLSIYGNLMAEGYVEAVEVSAGSGGASVMWGFGHARFLSLSVSQARPPALLVNGLVAAQKLTSGPSKWALEVKAYEGIDVKSADCREVAECSFKVNEKWLTNFRQFLT
;
A
#
# COMPACT_ATOMS: atom_id res chain seq x y z
N MET A 1 -1.10 -75.43 -17.24
CA MET A 1 0.08 -74.61 -16.93
C MET A 1 -0.36 -73.16 -16.74
N LEU A 2 -0.67 -72.78 -15.50
CA LEU A 2 -1.02 -71.41 -15.11
C LEU A 2 -0.42 -71.20 -13.72
N ARG A 3 0.65 -70.40 -13.62
CA ARG A 3 1.25 -69.98 -12.35
C ARG A 3 1.36 -68.45 -12.31
N GLN A 4 0.45 -67.89 -11.51
CA GLN A 4 0.48 -66.69 -10.65
C GLN A 4 1.46 -65.52 -10.91
N PRO A 5 0.96 -64.27 -10.84
CA PRO A 5 1.71 -63.09 -10.42
C PRO A 5 1.04 -62.45 -9.18
N VAL A 6 1.41 -62.88 -7.96
CA VAL A 6 0.95 -62.22 -6.71
C VAL A 6 2.11 -61.68 -5.88
N ALA A 7 3.36 -61.96 -6.25
CA ALA A 7 4.53 -61.60 -5.46
C ALA A 7 5.00 -60.14 -5.61
N TRP A 8 4.60 -59.43 -6.68
CA TRP A 8 5.13 -58.08 -6.96
C TRP A 8 4.38 -56.94 -6.24
N ALA A 9 3.11 -57.13 -5.88
CA ALA A 9 2.33 -56.10 -5.21
C ALA A 9 2.72 -55.89 -3.74
N ALA A 10 3.20 -56.94 -3.05
CA ALA A 10 3.62 -56.84 -1.65
C ALA A 10 4.95 -56.07 -1.46
N PHE A 11 5.83 -56.09 -2.46
CA PHE A 11 7.14 -55.44 -2.36
C PHE A 11 7.05 -53.90 -2.51
N LEU A 12 6.10 -53.39 -3.30
CA LEU A 12 5.88 -51.94 -3.48
C LEU A 12 5.20 -51.27 -2.27
N VAL A 13 4.37 -52.01 -1.52
CA VAL A 13 3.76 -51.48 -0.29
C VAL A 13 4.76 -51.43 0.88
N ALA A 14 5.75 -52.32 0.90
CA ALA A 14 6.81 -52.30 1.92
C ALA A 14 7.82 -51.15 1.72
N LEU A 15 8.16 -50.79 0.47
CA LEU A 15 9.08 -49.66 0.20
C LEU A 15 8.45 -48.29 0.56
N THR A 16 7.14 -48.12 0.34
CA THR A 16 6.45 -46.86 0.68
C THR A 16 6.23 -46.67 2.19
N ALA A 17 6.26 -47.74 2.99
CA ALA A 17 6.23 -47.66 4.45
C ALA A 17 7.63 -47.39 5.06
N ALA A 18 8.70 -47.89 4.45
CA ALA A 18 10.06 -47.71 4.95
C ALA A 18 10.62 -46.28 4.73
N GLU A 19 10.17 -45.57 3.70
CA GLU A 19 10.54 -44.16 3.46
C GLU A 19 9.76 -43.16 4.33
N ARG A 20 8.60 -43.53 4.89
CA ARG A 20 7.82 -42.67 5.78
C ARG A 20 8.32 -42.59 7.22
N VAL A 21 9.21 -43.48 7.64
CA VAL A 21 9.70 -43.54 9.04
C VAL A 21 11.03 -42.78 9.23
N ARG A 22 11.66 -42.30 8.16
CA ARG A 22 13.03 -41.73 8.24
C ARG A 22 13.13 -40.21 8.35
N GLU A 23 12.01 -39.49 8.42
CA GLU A 23 12.02 -38.01 8.40
C GLU A 23 11.24 -37.34 9.54
N VAL A 24 10.98 -38.04 10.64
CA VAL A 24 10.62 -37.40 11.92
C VAL A 24 11.91 -37.19 12.74
N ARG A 25 12.87 -36.47 12.17
CA ARG A 25 13.86 -35.78 13.01
C ARG A 25 13.11 -34.60 13.59
N HIS A 26 12.61 -34.76 14.81
CA HIS A 26 12.19 -33.64 15.64
C HIS A 26 13.33 -32.63 15.63
N SER A 27 13.20 -31.58 14.82
CA SER A 27 14.01 -30.38 14.92
C SER A 27 13.70 -29.84 16.30
N VAL A 28 14.52 -30.19 17.29
CA VAL A 28 14.52 -29.53 18.57
C VAL A 28 14.63 -28.05 18.22
N PRO A 29 13.59 -27.23 18.49
CA PRO A 29 13.67 -25.82 18.16
C PRO A 29 14.96 -25.30 18.80
N PRO A 30 15.80 -24.58 18.04
CA PRO A 30 17.08 -24.12 18.55
C PRO A 30 16.82 -23.50 19.91
N ARG A 31 17.49 -24.02 20.95
CA ARG A 31 17.32 -23.56 22.33
C ARG A 31 17.38 -22.04 22.29
N GLU A 32 16.23 -21.39 22.43
CA GLU A 32 16.15 -19.95 22.65
C GLU A 32 16.93 -19.71 23.93
N LEU A 33 18.21 -19.33 23.76
CA LEU A 33 19.02 -18.80 24.85
C LEU A 33 18.15 -17.76 25.54
N CYS A 34 17.90 -17.95 26.84
CA CYS A 34 17.13 -17.02 27.65
C CYS A 34 17.72 -15.61 27.46
N ARG A 35 17.08 -14.81 26.60
CA ARG A 35 17.49 -13.44 26.35
C ARG A 35 16.94 -12.61 27.50
N GLU A 36 17.80 -11.84 28.11
CA GLU A 36 17.39 -10.84 29.09
C GLU A 36 16.50 -9.81 28.40
N VAL A 37 15.27 -9.66 28.89
CA VAL A 37 14.31 -8.65 28.42
C VAL A 37 14.34 -7.51 29.42
N LEU A 38 14.83 -6.36 28.98
CA LEU A 38 14.92 -5.15 29.79
C LEU A 38 13.59 -4.39 29.77
N PRO A 39 13.23 -3.65 30.83
CA PRO A 39 12.15 -2.68 30.73
C PRO A 39 12.52 -1.61 29.70
N PHE A 40 11.55 -1.16 28.90
CA PHE A 40 11.73 0.00 28.04
C PHE A 40 11.93 1.24 28.92
N PRO A 41 12.92 2.10 28.66
CA PRO A 41 13.22 3.24 29.52
C PRO A 41 12.08 4.26 29.51
N ASP A 42 11.87 4.92 30.66
CA ASP A 42 10.88 6.00 30.81
C ASP A 42 11.28 7.29 30.07
N SER A 43 12.45 7.29 29.44
CA SER A 43 13.01 8.35 28.60
C SER A 43 13.52 7.79 27.27
N CYS A 44 13.48 8.61 26.23
CA CYS A 44 14.01 8.28 24.92
C CYS A 44 15.52 8.47 24.88
N ASP A 45 16.23 7.58 25.56
CA ASP A 45 17.67 7.53 25.56
C ASP A 45 18.21 6.53 24.52
N LYS A 46 19.54 6.47 24.43
CA LYS A 46 20.24 5.55 23.53
C LYS A 46 19.92 4.10 23.89
N LEU A 47 19.12 3.43 23.06
CA LEU A 47 18.84 2.01 23.20
C LEU A 47 20.03 1.20 22.68
N LYS A 48 20.60 0.37 23.55
CA LYS A 48 21.66 -0.57 23.18
C LYS A 48 21.02 -1.80 22.53
N THR A 49 21.83 -2.60 21.82
CA THR A 49 21.39 -3.90 21.30
C THR A 49 20.77 -4.74 22.41
N GLY A 50 19.55 -5.25 22.18
CA GLY A 50 18.83 -5.99 23.20
C GLY A 50 17.32 -6.05 22.95
N TRP A 51 16.63 -6.68 23.89
CA TRP A 51 15.18 -6.77 23.93
C TRP A 51 14.65 -5.89 25.04
N TYR A 52 13.68 -5.05 24.70
CA TYR A 52 13.00 -4.14 25.60
C TYR A 52 11.52 -4.48 25.65
N LYS A 53 10.87 -4.20 26.76
CA LYS A 53 9.45 -4.43 26.96
C LYS A 53 8.76 -3.19 27.51
N VAL A 54 7.74 -2.71 26.81
CA VAL A 54 6.82 -1.69 27.34
C VAL A 54 5.85 -2.40 28.29
N ASN A 55 5.74 -1.88 29.52
CA ASN A 55 4.98 -2.50 30.59
C ASN A 55 3.44 -2.39 30.41
N GLU A 56 2.70 -3.08 31.28
CA GLU A 56 1.24 -3.21 31.22
C GLU A 56 0.47 -1.91 31.52
N THR A 57 1.11 -0.88 32.08
CA THR A 57 0.44 0.40 32.38
C THR A 57 0.38 1.33 31.17
N GLY A 58 1.01 0.94 30.05
CA GLY A 58 1.28 1.85 28.95
C GLY A 58 2.42 2.81 29.31
N LEU A 59 3.13 3.26 28.30
CA LEU A 59 4.21 4.22 28.45
C LEU A 59 3.88 5.48 27.66
N GLN A 60 3.95 6.63 28.34
CA GLN A 60 3.77 7.93 27.75
C GLN A 60 5.09 8.70 27.83
N LEU A 61 5.57 9.13 26.68
CA LEU A 61 6.82 9.87 26.53
C LEU A 61 6.51 11.27 26.01
N GLN A 62 7.37 12.23 26.35
CA GLN A 62 7.32 13.59 25.81
C GLN A 62 8.55 13.80 24.93
N ASP A 63 8.37 14.27 23.70
CA ASP A 63 9.42 14.62 22.72
C ASP A 63 10.61 13.64 22.74
N CYS A 64 10.49 12.62 21.91
CA CYS A 64 11.30 11.42 21.97
C CYS A 64 12.34 11.39 20.86
N THR A 65 13.61 11.11 21.18
CA THR A 65 14.63 10.73 20.18
C THR A 65 15.17 9.35 20.50
N ILE A 66 14.72 8.34 19.76
CA ILE A 66 15.25 6.98 19.87
C ILE A 66 16.52 6.89 19.03
N SER A 67 17.66 6.82 19.69
CA SER A 67 18.94 6.45 19.06
C SER A 67 19.24 4.98 19.35
N ALA A 68 18.82 4.09 18.44
CA ALA A 68 18.96 2.66 18.59
C ALA A 68 20.30 2.15 18.01
N GLY A 69 20.91 1.17 18.68
CA GLY A 69 21.97 0.35 18.10
C GLY A 69 21.47 -0.55 16.95
N THR A 70 22.22 -1.59 16.65
CA THR A 70 21.74 -2.68 15.78
C THR A 70 20.90 -3.66 16.59
N ASP A 71 19.90 -4.28 15.95
CA ASP A 71 19.07 -5.35 16.54
C ASP A 71 18.32 -4.98 17.82
N VAL A 72 17.92 -3.72 17.98
CA VAL A 72 17.04 -3.30 19.08
C VAL A 72 15.62 -3.77 18.80
N LYS A 73 15.04 -4.52 19.74
CA LYS A 73 13.66 -5.00 19.66
C LYS A 73 12.86 -4.52 20.86
N VAL A 74 11.66 -4.03 20.61
CA VAL A 74 10.75 -3.49 21.61
C VAL A 74 9.45 -4.27 21.52
N GLN A 75 9.18 -5.09 22.52
CA GLN A 75 7.89 -5.76 22.69
C GLN A 75 6.90 -4.79 23.32
N LEU A 76 5.73 -4.63 22.67
CA LEU A 76 4.64 -3.79 23.12
C LEU A 76 3.55 -4.68 23.73
N ASP A 77 3.45 -4.72 25.06
CA ASP A 77 2.28 -5.31 25.73
C ASP A 77 1.15 -4.29 25.88
N GLN A 78 1.47 -3.01 25.70
CA GLN A 78 0.55 -1.88 25.63
C GLN A 78 0.99 -0.91 24.54
N PRO A 79 0.10 0.00 24.09
CA PRO A 79 0.48 1.09 23.21
C PRO A 79 1.61 1.95 23.79
N LEU A 80 2.53 2.35 22.92
CA LEU A 80 3.53 3.38 23.20
C LEU A 80 2.99 4.72 22.71
N ILE A 81 2.83 5.69 23.62
CA ILE A 81 2.31 7.02 23.29
C ILE A 81 3.45 8.02 23.43
N VAL A 82 3.69 8.82 22.39
CA VAL A 82 4.63 9.94 22.41
C VAL A 82 3.82 11.22 22.21
N HIS A 83 3.78 12.04 23.25
CA HIS A 83 3.31 13.42 23.17
C HIS A 83 4.43 14.28 22.60
N GLY A 84 4.14 15.03 21.54
CA GLY A 84 5.14 15.78 20.79
C GLY A 84 5.74 14.98 19.63
N ASN A 85 7.03 15.17 19.38
CA ASN A 85 7.73 14.60 18.23
C ASN A 85 8.46 13.30 18.57
N LEU A 86 8.57 12.41 17.58
CA LEU A 86 9.40 11.21 17.66
C LEU A 86 10.46 11.25 16.55
N THR A 87 11.74 11.17 16.92
CA THR A 87 12.84 10.96 15.98
C THR A 87 13.43 9.58 16.17
N VAL A 88 13.52 8.80 15.08
CA VAL A 88 14.12 7.45 15.09
C VAL A 88 15.42 7.46 14.30
N GLN A 89 16.51 7.17 15.00
CA GLN A 89 17.85 7.01 14.48
C GLN A 89 18.34 5.58 14.78
N GLY A 90 19.12 4.99 13.88
CA GLY A 90 19.60 3.60 14.04
C GLY A 90 18.55 2.56 13.64
N SER A 91 18.56 1.36 14.24
CA SER A 91 17.66 0.27 13.83
C SER A 91 16.82 -0.25 15.00
N VAL A 92 15.50 -0.06 14.93
CA VAL A 92 14.55 -0.51 15.95
C VAL A 92 13.39 -1.30 15.34
N THR A 93 13.02 -2.38 16.00
CA THR A 93 11.83 -3.18 15.67
C THR A 93 10.83 -3.13 16.83
N PHE A 94 9.63 -2.63 16.59
CA PHE A 94 8.50 -2.73 17.50
C PHE A 94 7.66 -3.96 17.15
N GLU A 95 7.32 -4.76 18.14
CA GLU A 95 6.51 -5.96 17.99
C GLU A 95 5.29 -5.87 18.91
N GLY A 96 4.12 -5.80 18.31
CA GLY A 96 2.85 -5.88 19.04
C GLY A 96 2.57 -7.29 19.56
N PRO A 97 1.58 -7.44 20.44
CA PRO A 97 1.28 -8.70 21.10
C PRO A 97 0.50 -9.67 20.19
N GLY A 98 0.15 -9.26 18.97
CA GLY A 98 -0.77 -9.98 18.08
C GLY A 98 -2.25 -9.86 18.46
N THR A 99 -2.56 -9.44 19.68
CA THR A 99 -3.91 -9.04 20.10
C THR A 99 -4.16 -7.57 19.80
N ALA A 100 -5.43 -7.19 19.61
CA ALA A 100 -5.79 -5.82 19.29
C ALA A 100 -5.77 -4.90 20.52
N PHE A 101 -5.17 -3.73 20.35
CA PHE A 101 -5.29 -2.59 21.25
C PHE A 101 -6.52 -1.73 20.91
N GLN A 102 -6.86 -0.81 21.80
CA GLN A 102 -7.90 0.21 21.54
C GLN A 102 -7.38 1.40 20.71
N GLN A 103 -6.08 1.45 20.43
CA GLN A 103 -5.41 2.49 19.66
C GLN A 103 -4.22 1.90 18.90
N ALA A 104 -3.49 2.70 18.12
CA ALA A 104 -2.30 2.23 17.42
C ALA A 104 -1.24 1.69 18.39
N CYS A 105 -0.43 0.73 17.94
CA CYS A 105 0.74 0.26 18.70
C CYS A 105 1.69 1.40 19.08
N LEU A 106 1.94 2.31 18.14
CA LEU A 106 2.70 3.53 18.36
C LEU A 106 1.85 4.73 17.95
N GLN A 107 1.58 5.59 18.91
CA GLN A 107 0.88 6.85 18.69
C GLN A 107 1.83 8.01 18.96
N VAL A 108 1.95 8.92 18.00
CA VAL A 108 2.74 10.14 18.11
C VAL A 108 1.81 11.32 17.84
N THR A 109 1.68 12.26 18.78
CA THR A 109 0.69 13.35 18.59
C THR A 109 1.10 14.29 17.45
N ASP A 110 2.39 14.50 17.25
CA ASP A 110 2.92 15.45 16.27
C ASP A 110 3.63 14.73 15.11
N GLY A 111 4.92 14.97 14.92
CA GLY A 111 5.70 14.46 13.81
C GLY A 111 6.56 13.24 14.16
N VAL A 112 6.70 12.33 13.20
CA VAL A 112 7.69 11.26 13.20
C VAL A 112 8.76 11.59 12.18
N THR A 113 10.04 11.62 12.59
CA THR A 113 11.18 11.74 11.69
C THR A 113 12.00 10.46 11.70
N ILE A 114 12.22 9.88 10.52
CA ILE A 114 13.00 8.65 10.36
C ILE A 114 14.24 8.97 9.51
N SER A 115 15.42 8.74 10.09
CA SER A 115 16.71 8.69 9.39
C SER A 115 17.39 7.33 9.53
N GLY A 116 16.77 6.38 10.22
CA GLY A 116 17.25 5.01 10.41
C GLY A 116 16.31 3.95 9.82
N SER A 117 16.31 2.77 10.43
CA SER A 117 15.38 1.69 10.15
C SER A 117 14.38 1.53 11.29
N MET A 118 13.11 1.59 10.96
CA MET A 118 12.00 1.37 11.87
C MET A 118 11.12 0.27 11.32
N VAL A 119 11.01 -0.84 12.05
CA VAL A 119 10.12 -1.95 11.71
C VAL A 119 9.01 -2.03 12.74
N MET A 120 7.77 -2.20 12.32
CA MET A 120 6.65 -2.52 13.21
C MET A 120 5.92 -3.76 12.69
N LYS A 121 5.59 -4.69 13.58
CA LYS A 121 4.86 -5.90 13.20
C LYS A 121 3.85 -6.36 14.24
N ASN A 122 2.87 -7.14 13.79
CA ASN A 122 1.87 -7.82 14.62
C ASN A 122 1.08 -6.85 15.51
N CYS A 123 0.69 -5.71 14.94
CA CYS A 123 -0.05 -4.67 15.64
C CYS A 123 -1.46 -4.58 15.12
N SER A 124 -2.43 -4.50 16.03
CA SER A 124 -3.83 -4.40 15.66
C SER A 124 -4.52 -3.32 16.48
N ASN A 125 -5.30 -2.48 15.83
CA ASN A 125 -6.15 -1.48 16.47
C ASN A 125 -7.63 -1.82 16.23
N ALA A 126 -8.32 -2.21 17.31
CA ALA A 126 -9.74 -2.52 17.33
C ALA A 126 -10.61 -1.44 17.99
N GLY A 127 -10.01 -0.39 18.55
CA GLY A 127 -10.75 0.65 19.24
C GLY A 127 -11.04 1.86 18.36
N ASP A 128 -11.92 2.71 18.85
CA ASP A 128 -12.18 4.03 18.29
C ASP A 128 -11.00 4.96 18.64
N SER A 129 -10.28 5.46 17.64
CA SER A 129 -9.13 6.33 17.90
C SER A 129 -9.57 7.80 17.96
N PRO A 130 -9.30 8.52 19.06
CA PRO A 130 -9.88 9.84 19.27
C PRO A 130 -9.35 10.95 18.33
N TRP A 131 -8.19 10.77 17.67
CA TRP A 131 -7.52 11.83 16.89
C TRP A 131 -6.27 11.29 16.16
N PRO A 132 -5.87 11.66 14.91
CA PRO A 132 -6.37 12.71 14.00
C PRO A 132 -7.34 12.20 12.91
N CYS A 133 -7.93 11.03 13.09
CA CYS A 133 -8.78 10.42 12.06
C CYS A 133 -10.24 10.80 12.09
N LYS A 134 -10.62 11.74 12.94
CA LYS A 134 -11.96 12.31 12.91
C LYS A 134 -12.06 13.27 11.74
N ASP A 135 -12.29 12.72 10.55
CA ASP A 135 -13.24 13.41 9.67
C ASP A 135 -14.56 13.49 10.46
N PRO A 136 -15.22 14.67 10.51
CA PRO A 136 -16.41 14.85 11.32
C PRO A 136 -17.51 13.87 10.88
N GLY A 137 -17.73 12.82 11.69
CA GLY A 137 -18.73 11.77 11.45
C GLY A 137 -18.22 10.34 11.55
N ASP A 138 -16.90 10.11 11.60
CA ASP A 138 -16.32 8.77 11.68
C ASP A 138 -15.58 8.54 13.00
N ASN A 139 -16.08 7.62 13.82
CA ASN A 139 -15.51 7.32 15.14
C ASN A 139 -14.49 6.18 15.13
N LYS A 140 -14.22 5.54 13.97
CA LYS A 140 -13.48 4.28 13.94
C LYS A 140 -11.96 4.44 14.11
N GLY A 141 -11.33 3.36 14.58
CA GLY A 141 -9.88 3.25 14.82
C GLY A 141 -8.97 3.67 13.68
N CYS A 142 -7.77 4.09 14.03
CA CYS A 142 -6.79 4.56 13.07
C CYS A 142 -5.39 4.10 13.39
N GLY A 143 -4.64 3.71 12.36
CA GLY A 143 -3.28 3.22 12.53
C GLY A 143 -3.29 1.90 13.27
N GLY A 144 -3.04 0.78 12.59
CA GLY A 144 -2.78 -0.47 13.31
C GLY A 144 -1.41 -0.42 13.97
N CYS A 145 -0.38 -0.23 13.14
CA CYS A 145 1.00 -0.07 13.61
C CYS A 145 1.29 1.36 14.08
N LEU A 146 1.15 2.35 13.18
CA LEU A 146 1.58 3.73 13.44
C LEU A 146 0.44 4.73 13.26
N GLN A 147 0.31 5.65 14.20
CA GLN A 147 -0.55 6.81 14.09
C GLN A 147 0.25 8.08 14.41
N ALA A 148 0.26 9.03 13.48
CA ALA A 148 0.93 10.32 13.68
C ALA A 148 0.28 11.47 12.91
N THR A 149 0.55 12.71 13.30
CA THR A 149 0.12 13.86 12.48
C THR A 149 0.95 13.93 11.20
N SER A 150 2.28 13.85 11.31
CA SER A 150 3.15 13.90 10.14
C SER A 150 4.25 12.86 10.18
N LEU A 151 4.70 12.42 9.01
CA LEU A 151 5.88 11.58 8.88
C LEU A 151 6.86 12.20 7.87
N SER A 152 8.10 12.42 8.29
CA SER A 152 9.21 12.81 7.42
C SER A 152 10.24 11.70 7.37
N MET A 153 10.51 11.19 6.17
CA MET A 153 11.55 10.21 5.93
C MET A 153 12.62 10.83 5.05
N GLU A 154 13.79 11.05 5.64
CA GLU A 154 14.95 11.57 4.91
C GLU A 154 15.65 10.43 4.17
N GLU A 155 15.86 9.30 4.85
CA GLU A 155 16.50 8.08 4.34
C GLU A 155 16.10 6.86 5.19
N GLY A 156 16.69 5.71 4.90
CA GLY A 156 16.55 4.49 5.71
C GLY A 156 15.39 3.58 5.29
N LEU A 157 14.77 2.90 6.27
CA LEU A 157 13.71 1.92 6.05
C LEU A 157 12.56 2.15 7.04
N LEU A 158 11.33 2.20 6.54
CA LEU A 158 10.11 2.04 7.34
C LEU A 158 9.39 0.78 6.88
N GLU A 159 9.29 -0.25 7.71
CA GLU A 159 8.55 -1.47 7.38
C GLU A 159 7.41 -1.70 8.38
N LEU A 160 6.18 -1.76 7.88
CA LEU A 160 4.98 -2.08 8.64
C LEU A 160 4.41 -3.39 8.10
N ARG A 161 4.36 -4.42 8.94
CA ARG A 161 3.99 -5.77 8.52
C ARG A 161 2.94 -6.40 9.43
N ASP A 162 1.97 -7.10 8.84
CA ASP A 162 0.94 -7.81 9.60
C ASP A 162 0.20 -6.84 10.57
N CYS A 163 -0.13 -5.64 10.06
CA CYS A 163 -0.81 -4.60 10.82
C CYS A 163 -2.31 -4.56 10.50
N HIS A 164 -3.17 -4.42 11.51
CA HIS A 164 -4.63 -4.45 11.36
C HIS A 164 -5.27 -3.21 11.98
N SER A 165 -6.31 -2.67 11.34
CA SER A 165 -7.12 -1.59 11.88
C SER A 165 -8.58 -1.82 11.54
N GLN A 166 -9.48 -1.59 12.50
CA GLN A 166 -10.92 -1.58 12.20
C GLN A 166 -11.32 -0.38 11.34
N GLY A 167 -10.64 0.76 11.43
CA GLY A 167 -10.93 1.93 10.61
C GLY A 167 -9.88 2.17 9.53
N LEU A 168 -9.19 3.31 9.57
CA LEU A 168 -8.29 3.75 8.49
C LEU A 168 -6.84 3.32 8.74
N GLY A 169 -6.10 3.13 7.65
CA GLY A 169 -4.64 3.13 7.69
C GLY A 169 -4.03 1.99 8.51
N ALA A 170 -4.25 0.73 8.15
CA ALA A 170 -3.88 -0.37 9.04
C ALA A 170 -2.36 -0.48 9.28
N GLY A 171 -1.53 -0.19 8.28
CA GLY A 171 -0.12 0.07 8.54
C GLY A 171 0.06 1.39 9.27
N ALA A 172 -0.20 2.50 8.56
CA ALA A 172 -0.11 3.83 9.14
C ALA A 172 -1.31 4.71 8.80
N ALA A 173 -1.69 5.58 9.74
CA ALA A 173 -2.63 6.66 9.55
C ALA A 173 -1.96 8.01 9.83
N LEU A 174 -1.88 8.87 8.81
CA LEU A 174 -1.13 10.12 8.82
C LEU A 174 -1.97 11.29 8.28
N ARG A 175 -1.71 12.51 8.73
CA ARG A 175 -2.24 13.72 8.06
C ARG A 175 -1.37 14.10 6.87
N SER A 176 -0.05 14.03 7.02
CA SER A 176 0.89 14.29 5.93
C SER A 176 2.08 13.35 5.96
N LEU A 177 2.60 13.04 4.78
CA LEU A 177 3.83 12.27 4.62
C LEU A 177 4.75 12.98 3.63
N ARG A 178 6.01 13.15 4.03
CA ARG A 178 7.10 13.60 3.16
C ARG A 178 8.17 12.52 3.11
N GLN A 179 8.41 11.96 1.93
CA GLN A 179 9.54 11.06 1.68
C GLN A 179 10.52 11.74 0.74
N ARG A 180 11.78 11.91 1.17
CA ARG A 180 12.86 12.40 0.31
C ARG A 180 13.63 11.25 -0.34
N ALA A 181 14.02 10.26 0.45
CA ALA A 181 14.68 9.03 -0.01
C ALA A 181 14.28 7.82 0.87
N GLY A 182 15.06 6.74 0.78
CA GLY A 182 14.84 5.51 1.54
C GLY A 182 13.70 4.64 0.99
N GLU A 183 13.28 3.67 1.81
CA GLU A 183 12.30 2.66 1.44
C GLU A 183 11.17 2.55 2.48
N MET A 184 9.91 2.56 2.03
CA MET A 184 8.75 2.24 2.86
C MET A 184 8.09 0.95 2.39
N ARG A 185 7.83 0.02 3.30
CA ARG A 185 7.21 -1.28 3.01
C ARG A 185 5.97 -1.45 3.89
N PHE A 186 4.85 -1.74 3.25
CA PHE A 186 3.61 -2.11 3.89
C PHE A 186 3.25 -3.51 3.41
N THR A 187 3.26 -4.50 4.29
CA THR A 187 3.06 -5.90 3.90
C THR A 187 1.98 -6.55 4.75
N LYS A 188 0.97 -7.12 4.10
CA LYS A 188 -0.16 -7.80 4.76
C LYS A 188 -0.87 -6.91 5.78
N CYS A 189 -1.03 -5.63 5.47
CA CYS A 189 -1.78 -4.70 6.31
C CYS A 189 -3.26 -4.67 5.87
N ALA A 190 -4.20 -4.67 6.82
CA ALA A 190 -5.63 -4.76 6.51
C ALA A 190 -6.50 -3.77 7.29
N ALA A 191 -7.21 -2.89 6.56
CA ALA A 191 -8.22 -1.98 7.07
C ALA A 191 -9.62 -2.59 6.90
N GLU A 192 -10.19 -3.10 7.99
CA GLU A 192 -11.35 -4.01 7.92
C GLU A 192 -12.66 -3.32 7.56
N MET A 193 -12.90 -2.10 8.03
CA MET A 193 -14.16 -1.39 7.77
C MET A 193 -14.00 -0.16 6.87
N GLN A 194 -12.77 0.29 6.59
CA GLN A 194 -12.54 1.52 5.83
C GLN A 194 -11.38 1.44 4.84
N SER A 195 -10.57 2.50 4.75
CA SER A 195 -9.68 2.81 3.63
C SER A 195 -8.21 2.81 4.01
N GLY A 196 -7.33 2.62 3.03
CA GLY A 196 -5.88 2.68 3.20
C GLY A 196 -5.35 1.44 3.91
N GLY A 197 -5.45 0.27 3.27
CA GLY A 197 -5.05 -1.00 3.88
C GLY A 197 -3.60 -0.99 4.36
N GLY A 198 -2.68 -0.43 3.59
CA GLY A 198 -1.31 -0.14 4.04
C GLY A 198 -1.19 1.24 4.69
N LEU A 199 -1.56 2.28 3.95
CA LEU A 199 -1.39 3.68 4.34
C LEU A 199 -2.67 4.46 4.09
N TYR A 200 -3.13 5.16 5.12
CA TYR A 200 -4.07 6.27 5.00
C TYR A 200 -3.32 7.58 5.25
N VAL A 201 -3.35 8.49 4.28
CA VAL A 201 -2.67 9.78 4.40
C VAL A 201 -3.54 10.91 3.83
N GLY A 202 -3.49 12.09 4.45
CA GLY A 202 -4.04 13.30 3.81
C GLY A 202 -3.20 13.65 2.59
N ASP A 203 -2.04 14.26 2.80
CA ASP A 203 -1.16 14.71 1.73
C ASP A 203 0.15 13.90 1.66
N LEU A 204 0.40 13.30 0.51
CA LEU A 204 1.61 12.53 0.21
C LEU A 204 2.54 13.32 -0.70
N ALA A 205 3.74 13.64 -0.23
CA ALA A 205 4.81 14.28 -1.01
C ALA A 205 6.06 13.39 -1.05
N GLN A 206 6.27 12.69 -2.16
CA GLN A 206 7.41 11.82 -2.39
C GLN A 206 8.35 12.47 -3.42
N ALA A 207 9.48 13.01 -2.96
CA ALA A 207 10.50 13.57 -3.85
C ALA A 207 11.36 12.48 -4.51
N GLY A 208 11.50 11.32 -3.86
CA GLY A 208 12.29 10.18 -4.31
C GLY A 208 12.04 8.95 -3.41
N GLY A 209 12.94 7.97 -3.48
CA GLY A 209 12.80 6.72 -2.71
C GLY A 209 11.79 5.73 -3.31
N GLN A 210 11.53 4.67 -2.55
CA GLN A 210 10.61 3.59 -2.92
C GLN A 210 9.53 3.41 -1.86
N MET A 211 8.30 3.18 -2.31
CA MET A 211 7.20 2.68 -1.49
C MET A 211 6.66 1.39 -2.08
N THR A 212 6.49 0.36 -1.25
CA THR A 212 5.96 -0.93 -1.65
C THR A 212 4.79 -1.31 -0.77
N PHE A 213 3.66 -1.63 -1.39
CA PHE A 213 2.46 -2.14 -0.75
C PHE A 213 2.22 -3.56 -1.25
N LYS A 214 2.35 -4.55 -0.37
CA LYS A 214 2.28 -5.97 -0.74
C LYS A 214 1.19 -6.69 0.05
N ASN A 215 0.22 -7.24 -0.66
CA ASN A 215 -0.91 -7.99 -0.10
C ASN A 215 -1.69 -7.18 0.96
N CYS A 216 -1.80 -5.87 0.77
CA CYS A 216 -2.59 -5.01 1.64
C CYS A 216 -4.07 -5.02 1.23
N GLY A 217 -4.97 -4.87 2.20
CA GLY A 217 -6.41 -4.99 2.01
C GLY A 217 -7.20 -3.84 2.66
N ALA A 218 -8.24 -3.37 1.98
CA ALA A 218 -9.22 -2.43 2.54
C ALA A 218 -10.64 -2.86 2.16
N SER A 219 -11.63 -2.75 3.05
CA SER A 219 -13.03 -2.96 2.63
C SER A 219 -13.62 -1.74 1.91
N GLY A 220 -13.16 -0.55 2.27
CA GLY A 220 -13.49 0.73 1.67
C GLY A 220 -12.67 0.99 0.41
N ALA A 221 -11.70 1.90 0.48
CA ALA A 221 -10.93 2.34 -0.68
C ALA A 221 -9.41 2.29 -0.46
N GLY A 222 -8.65 2.07 -1.54
CA GLY A 222 -7.18 2.10 -1.50
C GLY A 222 -6.59 0.91 -0.76
N GLY A 223 -6.50 -0.24 -1.43
CA GLY A 223 -6.07 -1.49 -0.79
C GLY A 223 -4.66 -1.41 -0.24
N GLY A 224 -3.74 -0.77 -0.98
CA GLY A 224 -2.45 -0.33 -0.47
C GLY A 224 -2.51 1.08 0.13
N LEU A 225 -2.96 2.05 -0.68
CA LEU A 225 -2.89 3.48 -0.36
C LEU A 225 -4.25 4.16 -0.50
N PHE A 226 -4.67 4.87 0.54
CA PHE A 226 -5.65 5.94 0.42
C PHE A 226 -4.95 7.28 0.66
N ALA A 227 -5.12 8.22 -0.27
CA ALA A 227 -4.61 9.58 -0.13
C ALA A 227 -5.66 10.64 -0.48
N ARG A 228 -5.60 11.81 0.17
CA ARG A 228 -6.33 12.99 -0.33
C ARG A 228 -5.59 13.58 -1.51
N SER A 229 -4.31 13.89 -1.36
CA SER A 229 -3.46 14.39 -2.45
C SER A 229 -2.16 13.60 -2.51
N THR A 230 -1.62 13.44 -3.72
CA THR A 230 -0.35 12.76 -3.95
C THR A 230 0.48 13.54 -4.97
N SER A 231 1.71 13.84 -4.59
CA SER A 231 2.77 14.32 -5.48
C SER A 231 3.95 13.37 -5.36
N THR A 232 4.30 12.68 -6.44
CA THR A 232 5.39 11.69 -6.43
C THR A 232 6.35 11.89 -7.60
N ASN A 233 7.64 11.80 -7.29
CA ASN A 233 8.71 11.66 -8.27
C ASN A 233 9.59 10.42 -7.95
N GLY A 234 9.15 9.58 -7.01
CA GLY A 234 9.79 8.32 -6.62
C GLY A 234 9.10 7.11 -7.25
N ALA A 235 9.39 5.93 -6.71
CA ALA A 235 8.74 4.67 -7.13
C ALA A 235 7.68 4.25 -6.11
N ILE A 236 6.49 3.89 -6.60
CA ILE A 236 5.43 3.28 -5.80
C ILE A 236 4.97 1.98 -6.50
N LEU A 237 5.06 0.87 -5.77
CA LEU A 237 4.62 -0.44 -6.21
C LEU A 237 3.46 -0.93 -5.35
N PHE A 238 2.39 -1.37 -6.00
CA PHE A 238 1.28 -2.10 -5.40
C PHE A 238 1.30 -3.52 -5.94
N GLU A 239 1.31 -4.52 -5.05
CA GLU A 239 1.39 -5.94 -5.42
C GLU A 239 0.33 -6.72 -4.63
N GLY A 240 -0.62 -7.36 -5.30
CA GLY A 240 -1.66 -8.17 -4.66
C GLY A 240 -2.62 -7.39 -3.74
N CYS A 241 -2.67 -6.07 -3.87
CA CYS A 241 -3.55 -5.23 -3.04
C CYS A 241 -5.03 -5.37 -3.43
N THR A 242 -5.92 -5.33 -2.44
CA THR A 242 -7.36 -5.49 -2.66
C THR A 242 -8.18 -4.42 -1.94
N ALA A 243 -9.18 -3.84 -2.62
CA ALA A 243 -10.06 -2.83 -2.04
C ALA A 243 -11.52 -2.99 -2.48
N GLY A 244 -12.45 -2.34 -1.79
CA GLY A 244 -13.77 -2.05 -2.35
C GLY A 244 -13.68 -1.10 -3.55
N ARG A 245 -12.81 -0.07 -3.47
CA ARG A 245 -12.50 0.87 -4.58
C ARG A 245 -11.01 1.17 -4.69
N GLY A 246 -10.44 1.11 -5.89
CA GLY A 246 -9.00 1.38 -6.07
C GLY A 246 -8.14 0.28 -5.44
N GLY A 247 -7.96 -0.85 -6.15
CA GLY A 247 -7.32 -2.04 -5.58
C GLY A 247 -5.90 -1.76 -5.06
N GLY A 248 -5.09 -1.03 -5.84
CA GLY A 248 -3.80 -0.50 -5.39
C GLY A 248 -3.98 0.79 -4.57
N ALA A 249 -4.43 1.85 -5.24
CA ALA A 249 -4.57 3.17 -4.63
C ALA A 249 -5.91 3.85 -4.93
N HIS A 250 -6.34 4.67 -3.97
CA HIS A 250 -7.45 5.59 -4.12
C HIS A 250 -7.04 7.01 -3.73
N VAL A 251 -7.26 7.97 -4.62
CA VAL A 251 -6.91 9.39 -4.43
C VAL A 251 -8.13 10.27 -4.62
N THR A 252 -8.54 11.02 -3.60
CA THR A 252 -9.77 11.83 -3.68
C THR A 252 -9.56 13.22 -4.27
N GLY A 253 -8.36 13.77 -4.16
CA GLY A 253 -7.94 15.06 -4.69
C GLY A 253 -7.04 14.90 -5.92
N HIS A 254 -5.80 15.35 -5.84
CA HIS A 254 -4.89 15.40 -7.00
C HIS A 254 -3.83 14.31 -6.93
N LEU A 255 -3.57 13.64 -8.05
CA LEU A 255 -2.37 12.84 -8.27
C LEU A 255 -1.47 13.57 -9.27
N ARG A 256 -0.29 13.97 -8.82
CA ARG A 256 0.79 14.51 -9.66
C ARG A 256 1.97 13.56 -9.59
N GLN A 257 2.34 12.98 -10.72
CA GLN A 257 3.54 12.18 -10.88
C GLN A 257 4.50 12.93 -11.81
N GLY A 258 5.67 13.26 -11.29
CA GLY A 258 6.75 13.88 -12.05
C GLY A 258 7.41 12.93 -13.05
N PRO A 259 8.30 13.44 -13.91
CA PRO A 259 8.87 12.69 -15.02
C PRO A 259 9.76 11.50 -14.59
N ALA A 260 10.32 11.52 -13.38
CA ALA A 260 11.10 10.41 -12.84
C ALA A 260 10.24 9.42 -12.05
N GLY A 261 8.98 9.77 -11.77
CA GLY A 261 8.09 8.95 -10.96
C GLY A 261 7.70 7.63 -11.65
N ARG A 262 7.48 6.60 -10.84
CA ARG A 262 7.00 5.28 -11.31
C ARG A 262 5.85 4.80 -10.43
N LEU A 263 4.73 4.44 -11.05
CA LEU A 263 3.56 3.89 -10.40
C LEU A 263 3.27 2.53 -11.02
N GLN A 264 3.37 1.46 -10.23
CA GLN A 264 3.18 0.10 -10.73
C GLN A 264 2.14 -0.63 -9.88
N CYS A 265 1.23 -1.35 -10.53
CA CYS A 265 0.26 -2.21 -9.86
C CYS A 265 0.27 -3.60 -10.49
N HIS A 266 0.56 -4.62 -9.70
CA HIS A 266 0.63 -6.01 -10.14
C HIS A 266 -0.38 -6.84 -9.33
N GLY A 267 -1.34 -7.50 -9.99
CA GLY A 267 -2.29 -8.38 -9.30
C GLY A 267 -3.29 -7.66 -8.38
N CYS A 268 -3.51 -6.35 -8.56
CA CYS A 268 -4.38 -5.57 -7.68
C CYS A 268 -5.87 -5.69 -8.07
N THR A 269 -6.77 -5.74 -7.07
CA THR A 269 -8.20 -5.96 -7.28
C THR A 269 -9.09 -4.93 -6.59
N ALA A 270 -10.00 -4.29 -7.33
CA ALA A 270 -11.12 -3.51 -6.80
C ALA A 270 -12.42 -4.34 -6.87
N LYS A 271 -12.99 -4.74 -5.74
CA LYS A 271 -14.18 -5.60 -5.69
C LYS A 271 -15.46 -4.91 -6.13
N GLY A 272 -15.58 -3.61 -5.85
CA GLY A 272 -16.75 -2.79 -6.19
C GLY A 272 -16.47 -1.95 -7.43
N SER A 273 -16.31 -0.65 -7.23
CA SER A 273 -16.12 0.34 -8.30
C SER A 273 -14.73 0.98 -8.28
N GLY A 274 -14.30 1.53 -9.42
CA GLY A 274 -12.96 2.15 -9.57
C GLY A 274 -11.98 1.22 -10.28
N GLY A 275 -10.72 1.65 -10.43
CA GLY A 275 -9.70 0.84 -11.09
C GLY A 275 -9.10 -0.23 -10.19
N GLY A 276 -8.72 -1.36 -10.76
CA GLY A 276 -7.96 -2.40 -10.05
C GLY A 276 -6.61 -1.88 -9.55
N CYS A 277 -5.98 -0.97 -10.28
CA CYS A 277 -4.78 -0.24 -9.88
C CYS A 277 -5.15 1.08 -9.19
N LEU A 278 -5.65 2.07 -9.93
CA LEU A 278 -5.89 3.43 -9.44
C LEU A 278 -7.38 3.81 -9.51
N SER A 279 -7.87 4.48 -8.47
CA SER A 279 -9.15 5.17 -8.47
C SER A 279 -8.95 6.62 -8.06
N ILE A 280 -9.19 7.57 -8.96
CA ILE A 280 -8.90 9.00 -8.73
C ILE A 280 -10.18 9.82 -8.88
N TYR A 281 -10.49 10.68 -7.92
CA TYR A 281 -11.68 11.56 -7.96
C TYR A 281 -11.36 13.03 -8.28
N GLY A 282 -10.10 13.37 -8.51
CA GLY A 282 -9.71 14.69 -9.02
C GLY A 282 -8.70 14.60 -10.16
N ASN A 283 -7.84 15.62 -10.25
CA ASN A 283 -6.90 15.75 -11.37
C ASN A 283 -5.78 14.70 -11.35
N LEU A 284 -5.44 14.17 -12.53
CA LEU A 284 -4.29 13.30 -12.73
C LEU A 284 -3.28 13.95 -13.67
N MET A 285 -2.05 14.15 -13.21
CA MET A 285 -0.95 14.57 -14.06
C MET A 285 0.16 13.53 -13.92
N ALA A 286 0.28 12.61 -14.88
CA ALA A 286 1.28 11.56 -14.89
C ALA A 286 2.31 11.78 -16.00
N GLU A 287 3.42 12.42 -15.65
CA GLU A 287 4.54 12.64 -16.55
C GLU A 287 5.56 11.49 -16.54
N GLY A 288 5.43 10.59 -15.57
CA GLY A 288 6.31 9.44 -15.39
C GLY A 288 5.78 8.16 -16.02
N TYR A 289 6.21 7.03 -15.45
CA TYR A 289 5.82 5.70 -15.89
C TYR A 289 4.67 5.15 -15.05
N VAL A 290 3.59 4.71 -15.71
CA VAL A 290 2.47 4.03 -15.05
C VAL A 290 2.31 2.63 -15.66
N GLU A 291 2.25 1.61 -14.81
CA GLU A 291 2.07 0.22 -15.22
C GLU A 291 0.98 -0.46 -14.40
N ALA A 292 0.08 -1.18 -15.07
CA ALA A 292 -0.91 -2.03 -14.46
C ALA A 292 -0.88 -3.43 -15.11
N VAL A 293 -0.52 -4.44 -14.35
CA VAL A 293 -0.41 -5.83 -14.78
C VAL A 293 -1.36 -6.69 -13.95
N GLU A 294 -2.16 -7.52 -14.60
CA GLU A 294 -3.04 -8.50 -13.93
C GLU A 294 -4.01 -7.85 -12.93
N VAL A 295 -4.50 -6.66 -13.24
CA VAL A 295 -5.42 -5.92 -12.36
C VAL A 295 -6.88 -6.24 -12.66
N SER A 296 -7.73 -6.26 -11.63
CA SER A 296 -9.16 -6.50 -11.80
C SER A 296 -10.01 -5.46 -11.08
N ALA A 297 -11.16 -5.12 -11.66
CA ALA A 297 -12.15 -4.26 -11.07
C ALA A 297 -13.56 -4.81 -11.30
N GLY A 298 -14.46 -4.68 -10.31
CA GLY A 298 -15.89 -4.95 -10.51
C GLY A 298 -16.49 -4.03 -11.57
N SER A 299 -16.16 -2.74 -11.52
CA SER A 299 -16.46 -1.77 -12.58
C SER A 299 -15.35 -0.72 -12.68
N GLY A 300 -14.73 -0.53 -13.86
CA GLY A 300 -13.70 0.50 -14.06
C GLY A 300 -12.41 0.08 -14.75
N GLY A 301 -12.16 -1.21 -14.84
CA GLY A 301 -10.95 -1.77 -15.45
C GLY A 301 -9.67 -1.46 -14.65
N ALA A 302 -8.58 -1.08 -15.31
CA ALA A 302 -7.27 -0.92 -14.67
C ALA A 302 -7.20 0.35 -13.81
N SER A 303 -7.66 1.47 -14.35
CA SER A 303 -7.68 2.76 -13.66
C SER A 303 -8.98 3.48 -13.99
N VAL A 304 -9.55 4.19 -13.00
CA VAL A 304 -10.72 5.04 -13.20
C VAL A 304 -10.46 6.44 -12.68
N MET A 305 -10.87 7.42 -13.47
CA MET A 305 -10.94 8.81 -13.06
C MET A 305 -12.38 9.30 -13.02
N TRP A 306 -12.75 9.94 -11.93
CA TRP A 306 -14.02 10.63 -11.72
C TRP A 306 -13.74 12.13 -11.56
N GLY A 307 -14.54 12.98 -12.21
CA GLY A 307 -14.44 14.45 -12.09
C GLY A 307 -13.95 15.15 -13.36
N PHE A 308 -14.17 16.47 -13.43
CA PHE A 308 -13.80 17.35 -14.56
C PHE A 308 -12.29 17.67 -14.60
N GLY A 309 -11.46 16.64 -14.50
CA GLY A 309 -10.01 16.79 -14.40
C GLY A 309 -9.29 16.52 -15.71
N HIS A 310 -8.12 17.14 -15.88
CA HIS A 310 -7.18 16.76 -16.93
C HIS A 310 -6.44 15.48 -16.54
N ALA A 311 -6.18 14.60 -17.51
CA ALA A 311 -5.34 13.42 -17.39
C ALA A 311 -4.24 13.49 -18.45
N ARG A 312 -2.99 13.49 -18.03
CA ARG A 312 -1.86 13.40 -18.96
C ARG A 312 -1.06 12.17 -18.60
N PHE A 313 -0.81 11.30 -19.58
CA PHE A 313 0.08 10.15 -19.43
C PHE A 313 1.19 10.29 -20.46
N LEU A 314 2.44 10.28 -20.01
CA LEU A 314 3.57 10.15 -20.92
C LEU A 314 3.77 8.69 -21.35
N SER A 315 3.61 7.75 -20.40
CA SER A 315 3.71 6.31 -20.65
C SER A 315 2.73 5.53 -19.77
N LEU A 316 1.96 4.64 -20.38
CA LEU A 316 1.02 3.75 -19.70
C LEU A 316 1.09 2.36 -20.35
N SER A 317 1.35 1.34 -19.54
CA SER A 317 1.29 -0.07 -19.91
C SER A 317 0.18 -0.74 -19.13
N VAL A 318 -0.79 -1.35 -19.82
CA VAL A 318 -1.85 -2.16 -19.21
C VAL A 318 -1.81 -3.54 -19.81
N SER A 319 -1.65 -4.57 -18.98
CA SER A 319 -1.76 -5.96 -19.40
C SER A 319 -2.62 -6.77 -18.45
N GLN A 320 -3.37 -7.71 -19.03
CA GLN A 320 -4.30 -8.64 -18.38
C GLN A 320 -5.37 -8.01 -17.46
N ALA A 321 -5.87 -6.81 -17.78
CA ALA A 321 -6.90 -6.14 -16.99
C ALA A 321 -8.31 -6.72 -17.20
N ARG A 322 -9.11 -6.86 -16.12
CA ARG A 322 -10.49 -7.37 -16.17
C ARG A 322 -11.49 -6.50 -15.38
N PRO A 323 -12.45 -5.81 -16.03
CA PRO A 323 -12.65 -5.69 -17.48
C PRO A 323 -11.50 -4.90 -18.16
N PRO A 324 -11.28 -5.09 -19.48
CA PRO A 324 -10.23 -4.38 -20.21
C PRO A 324 -10.67 -2.94 -20.50
N ALA A 325 -10.45 -2.02 -19.57
CA ALA A 325 -10.72 -0.59 -19.81
C ALA A 325 -9.82 0.31 -18.96
N LEU A 326 -9.41 1.41 -19.56
CA LEU A 326 -9.08 2.64 -18.84
C LEU A 326 -10.32 3.54 -19.00
N LEU A 327 -11.11 3.72 -17.94
CA LEU A 327 -12.27 4.59 -18.01
C LEU A 327 -11.86 6.00 -17.56
N VAL A 328 -11.66 6.90 -18.53
CA VAL A 328 -11.42 8.33 -18.26
C VAL A 328 -12.69 9.10 -18.59
N ASN A 329 -13.43 9.53 -17.57
CA ASN A 329 -14.54 10.45 -17.79
C ASN A 329 -13.99 11.88 -17.95
N GLY A 330 -14.14 12.45 -19.16
CA GLY A 330 -13.95 13.89 -19.42
C GLY A 330 -12.65 14.34 -20.08
N LEU A 331 -12.11 13.66 -21.13
CA LEU A 331 -10.77 14.01 -21.63
C LEU A 331 -10.48 14.08 -23.14
N VAL A 332 -9.58 15.04 -23.44
CA VAL A 332 -8.65 15.11 -24.59
C VAL A 332 -7.34 14.44 -24.19
N ALA A 333 -7.09 13.21 -24.65
CA ALA A 333 -5.83 12.49 -24.41
C ALA A 333 -4.98 12.46 -25.69
N ALA A 334 -3.66 12.66 -25.56
CA ALA A 334 -2.68 12.37 -26.62
C ALA A 334 -1.72 11.32 -26.05
N GLN A 335 -1.60 10.16 -26.69
CA GLN A 335 -0.84 9.03 -26.16
C GLN A 335 -0.23 8.16 -27.29
N LYS A 336 0.91 7.53 -27.00
CA LYS A 336 1.49 6.41 -27.75
C LYS A 336 1.29 5.12 -26.92
N LEU A 337 0.56 4.15 -27.46
CA LEU A 337 0.35 2.83 -26.83
C LEU A 337 1.37 1.82 -27.40
N THR A 338 1.89 0.93 -26.57
CA THR A 338 2.64 -0.25 -27.03
C THR A 338 1.97 -1.50 -26.48
N SER A 339 1.48 -2.39 -27.36
CA SER A 339 0.78 -3.61 -26.97
C SER A 339 1.60 -4.88 -27.24
N GLY A 340 1.36 -5.91 -26.41
CA GLY A 340 1.73 -7.30 -26.66
C GLY A 340 0.60 -8.10 -27.35
N PRO A 341 0.80 -9.42 -27.63
CA PRO A 341 0.13 -10.18 -28.72
C PRO A 341 -1.36 -10.53 -28.56
N SER A 342 -2.10 -9.94 -27.63
CA SER A 342 -3.54 -10.20 -27.45
C SER A 342 -4.33 -8.89 -27.55
N LYS A 343 -5.34 -8.83 -28.42
CA LYS A 343 -6.12 -7.62 -28.77
C LYS A 343 -6.57 -6.81 -27.55
N TRP A 344 -6.24 -5.52 -27.51
CA TRP A 344 -6.71 -4.55 -26.51
C TRP A 344 -7.62 -3.54 -27.20
N ALA A 345 -8.76 -3.22 -26.60
CA ALA A 345 -9.56 -2.06 -26.98
C ALA A 345 -9.38 -0.98 -25.89
N LEU A 346 -8.91 0.21 -26.28
CA LEU A 346 -9.00 1.39 -25.43
C LEU A 346 -10.38 2.00 -25.67
N GLU A 347 -11.35 1.69 -24.81
CA GLU A 347 -12.68 2.31 -24.88
C GLU A 347 -12.66 3.64 -24.09
N VAL A 348 -12.44 4.75 -24.80
CA VAL A 348 -12.63 6.09 -24.26
C VAL A 348 -14.10 6.46 -24.44
N LYS A 349 -14.92 6.31 -23.38
CA LYS A 349 -16.29 6.85 -23.37
C LYS A 349 -16.24 8.31 -22.94
N ALA A 350 -16.55 9.21 -23.86
CA ALA A 350 -16.88 10.58 -23.52
C ALA A 350 -18.41 10.68 -23.29
N TYR A 351 -18.83 11.51 -22.32
CA TYR A 351 -20.26 11.83 -22.13
C TYR A 351 -20.74 12.84 -23.20
N GLU A 352 -22.05 12.86 -23.42
CA GLU A 352 -22.80 13.52 -24.51
C GLU A 352 -22.13 14.74 -25.19
N GLY A 353 -22.00 14.65 -26.51
CA GLY A 353 -21.52 15.75 -27.38
C GLY A 353 -20.08 15.63 -27.87
N ILE A 354 -19.32 14.64 -27.40
CA ILE A 354 -17.95 14.37 -27.86
C ILE A 354 -17.95 13.05 -28.66
N ASP A 355 -17.85 13.17 -29.98
CA ASP A 355 -17.73 12.05 -30.90
C ASP A 355 -16.30 11.48 -30.85
N VAL A 356 -16.07 10.45 -30.03
CA VAL A 356 -14.83 9.68 -30.06
C VAL A 356 -15.03 8.53 -31.04
N LYS A 357 -14.49 8.66 -32.26
CA LYS A 357 -14.46 7.53 -33.19
C LYS A 357 -13.51 6.46 -32.64
N SER A 358 -14.05 5.31 -32.25
CA SER A 358 -13.25 4.14 -31.89
C SER A 358 -12.38 3.75 -33.08
N ALA A 359 -11.06 3.70 -32.89
CA ALA A 359 -10.14 3.18 -33.90
C ALA A 359 -10.03 1.66 -33.71
N ASP A 360 -10.46 0.90 -34.71
CA ASP A 360 -10.20 -0.53 -34.81
C ASP A 360 -8.74 -0.70 -35.29
N CYS A 361 -7.78 -0.67 -34.37
CA CYS A 361 -6.36 -0.71 -34.70
C CYS A 361 -5.90 -2.14 -35.06
N ARG A 362 -5.42 -2.36 -36.29
CA ARG A 362 -4.79 -3.63 -36.71
C ARG A 362 -3.28 -3.68 -36.45
N GLU A 363 -2.60 -2.54 -36.32
CA GLU A 363 -1.15 -2.46 -36.05
C GLU A 363 -0.81 -1.34 -35.04
N VAL A 364 0.26 -1.55 -34.28
CA VAL A 364 0.65 -0.78 -33.07
C VAL A 364 1.21 0.61 -33.41
N ALA A 365 1.74 0.81 -34.62
CA ALA A 365 2.46 2.02 -35.00
C ALA A 365 1.57 3.21 -35.41
N GLU A 366 0.25 3.02 -35.57
CA GLU A 366 -0.62 4.00 -36.25
C GLU A 366 -1.77 4.56 -35.40
N CYS A 367 -1.90 4.18 -34.12
CA CYS A 367 -2.99 4.73 -33.30
C CYS A 367 -2.68 6.19 -32.92
N SER A 368 -3.24 7.14 -33.67
CA SER A 368 -3.31 8.56 -33.31
C SER A 368 -4.77 8.95 -33.08
N PHE A 369 -5.06 9.53 -31.92
CA PHE A 369 -6.37 10.09 -31.62
C PHE A 369 -6.40 11.55 -32.07
N LYS A 370 -7.22 11.87 -33.08
CA LYS A 370 -7.49 13.27 -33.46
C LYS A 370 -8.75 13.74 -32.75
N VAL A 371 -8.58 14.67 -31.80
CA VAL A 371 -9.70 15.45 -31.25
C VAL A 371 -9.96 16.63 -32.19
N ASN A 372 -11.22 16.88 -32.53
CA ASN A 372 -11.60 17.94 -33.46
C ASN A 372 -11.25 19.33 -32.89
N GLU A 373 -10.35 20.06 -33.56
CA GLU A 373 -9.86 21.38 -33.12
C GLU A 373 -10.95 22.46 -33.02
N LYS A 374 -12.09 22.31 -33.71
CA LYS A 374 -13.19 23.30 -33.63
C LYS A 374 -13.77 23.49 -32.23
N TRP A 375 -13.60 22.53 -31.32
CA TRP A 375 -14.11 22.63 -29.95
C TRP A 375 -13.16 23.39 -28.99
N LEU A 376 -11.85 23.33 -29.21
CA LEU A 376 -10.87 24.04 -28.37
C LEU A 376 -11.02 25.57 -28.47
N THR A 377 -11.49 26.07 -29.61
CA THR A 377 -11.71 27.51 -29.83
C THR A 377 -12.95 28.03 -29.09
N ASN A 378 -14.03 27.25 -29.02
CA ASN A 378 -15.26 27.64 -28.32
C ASN A 378 -15.14 27.53 -26.80
N PHE A 379 -14.29 26.61 -26.29
CA PHE A 379 -14.09 26.45 -24.84
C PHE A 379 -13.27 27.60 -24.22
N ARG A 380 -12.40 28.27 -25.00
CA ARG A 380 -11.69 29.47 -24.54
C ARG A 380 -12.60 30.68 -24.31
N GLN A 381 -13.76 30.74 -24.96
CA GLN A 381 -14.74 31.82 -24.76
C GLN A 381 -15.61 31.64 -23.51
N PHE A 382 -15.58 30.44 -22.89
CA PHE A 382 -16.35 30.15 -21.67
C PHE A 382 -15.55 30.39 -20.37
N LEU A 383 -14.28 30.76 -20.49
CA LEU A 383 -13.35 30.97 -19.35
C LEU A 383 -12.74 32.38 -19.31
N THR A 384 -13.31 33.32 -20.07
CA THR A 384 -13.18 34.78 -19.89
C THR A 384 -14.56 35.33 -19.64
#